data_AF-A0A2J6T3Z0-F1
#
_entry.id   AF-A0A2J6T3Z0-F1
#
_cell.length_a   1.000
_cell.length_b   1.000
_cell.length_c   1.000
_cell.angle_alpha   90.00
_cell.angle_beta   90.00
_cell.angle_gamma   90.00
#
_symmetry.space_group_name_H-M   'P 1'
#
loop_
_entity.id
_entity.type
_entity.pdbx_description
1 polymer ?
#
loop_
_entity_poly.entity_id
_entity_poly.type
_entity_poly.pdbx_seq_one_letter_code
_entity_poly.pdbx_strand_id
1 'polypeptide(L)' 'VKALSTYIQGVNLRVWKPGRDLAVDEIIVRFEGRSKEITTVPNKPIPTGYKVWGAAQ' A
#
# COMPACT_ATOMS: atom_id res chain seq x y z
N VAL A 1 3.99 -13.30 4.03
CA VAL A 1 3.43 -11.94 3.86
C VAL A 1 1.91 -11.88 4.05
N LYS A 2 1.10 -12.75 3.43
CA LYS A 2 -0.38 -12.71 3.52
C LYS A 2 -0.93 -12.64 4.97
N ALA A 3 -0.54 -13.57 5.84
CA ALA A 3 -1.02 -13.61 7.22
C ALA A 3 -0.71 -12.31 7.99
N LEU A 4 0.52 -11.79 7.83
CA LEU A 4 0.93 -10.53 8.46
C LEU A 4 0.15 -9.32 7.90
N SER A 5 -0.03 -9.25 6.58
CA SER A 5 -0.81 -8.18 5.94
C SER A 5 -2.26 -8.17 6.42
N THR A 6 -2.90 -9.33 6.49
CA THR A 6 -4.25 -9.48 7.05
C THR A 6 -4.32 -9.04 8.52
N TYR A 7 -3.32 -9.44 9.32
CA TYR A 7 -3.27 -9.05 10.73
C TYR A 7 -3.15 -7.52 10.90
N ILE A 8 -2.23 -6.87 10.18
CA ILE A 8 -2.04 -5.41 10.26
C ILE A 8 -3.30 -4.66 9.86
N GLN A 9 -3.93 -5.04 8.74
CA GLN A 9 -5.20 -4.43 8.31
C GLN A 9 -6.30 -4.62 9.36
N GLY A 10 -6.40 -5.81 9.96
CA GLY A 10 -7.35 -6.10 11.03
C GLY A 10 -7.11 -5.27 12.29
N VAL A 11 -5.85 -5.01 12.67
CA VAL A 11 -5.52 -4.14 13.81
C VAL A 11 -5.87 -2.68 13.51
N ASN A 12 -5.54 -2.17 12.32
CA ASN A 12 -5.86 -0.79 11.94
C ASN A 12 -7.37 -0.51 12.00
N LEU A 13 -8.20 -1.43 11.51
CA LEU A 13 -9.67 -1.29 11.56
C LEU A 13 -10.27 -1.39 12.96
N ARG A 14 -9.53 -1.90 13.95
CA ARG A 14 -9.97 -1.94 15.36
C ARG A 14 -9.76 -0.61 16.06
N VAL A 15 -8.72 0.13 15.69
CA VAL A 15 -8.34 1.40 16.34
C VAL A 15 -8.82 2.62 15.58
N TRP A 16 -9.24 2.46 14.32
CA TRP A 16 -9.69 3.54 13.46
C TRP A 16 -10.90 3.11 12.63
N LYS A 17 -11.92 3.99 12.57
CA LYS A 17 -13.11 3.85 11.74
C LYS A 17 -13.18 5.07 10.82
N PRO A 18 -13.17 4.89 9.49
CA PRO A 18 -13.33 6.02 8.57
C PRO A 18 -14.74 6.62 8.68
N GLY A 19 -14.82 7.94 8.58
CA GLY A 19 -16.02 8.71 8.30
C GLY A 19 -16.43 8.64 6.83
N ARG A 20 -17.20 9.63 6.37
CA ARG A 20 -17.86 9.62 5.06
C ARG A 20 -16.91 9.55 3.86
N ASP A 21 -15.87 10.38 3.84
CA ASP A 21 -15.06 10.60 2.64
C ASP A 21 -13.71 9.89 2.76
N LEU A 22 -13.43 8.93 1.89
CA LEU A 22 -12.22 8.11 1.93
C LEU A 22 -11.46 8.29 0.61
N ALA A 23 -10.18 8.64 0.68
CA ALA A 23 -9.29 8.67 -0.47
C ALA A 23 -8.63 7.29 -0.63
N VAL A 24 -8.64 6.76 -1.86
CA VAL A 24 -7.95 5.52 -2.22
C VAL A 24 -6.99 5.83 -3.36
N ASP A 25 -5.71 5.49 -3.18
CA ASP A 25 -4.68 5.75 -4.19
C ASP A 25 -3.57 4.69 -4.14
N GLU A 26 -2.73 4.69 -5.18
CA GLU A 26 -1.55 3.86 -5.28
C GLU A 26 -0.37 4.42 -4.47
N ILE A 27 0.31 3.53 -3.75
CA ILE A 27 1.55 3.81 -3.02
C ILE A 27 2.64 2.91 -3.60
N ILE A 28 3.85 3.47 -3.74
CA ILE A 28 5.04 2.71 -4.13
C ILE A 28 5.92 2.50 -2.90
N VAL A 29 6.10 1.24 -2.50
CA VAL A 29 7.10 0.84 -1.50
C VAL A 29 8.38 0.48 -2.22
N ARG A 30 9.42 1.33 -2.09
CA ARG A 30 10.70 1.19 -2.80
C ARG A 30 11.28 -0.22 -2.64
N PHE A 31 11.60 -0.85 -3.77
CA PHE A 31 12.32 -2.12 -3.80
C PHE A 31 13.07 -2.27 -5.12
N GLU A 32 14.38 -2.48 -5.06
CA GLU A 32 15.26 -2.58 -6.24
C GLU A 32 15.80 -4.00 -6.46
N GLY A 33 15.38 -4.96 -5.64
CA GLY A 33 15.73 -6.38 -5.79
C GLY A 33 14.96 -7.07 -6.93
N ARG A 34 15.27 -8.35 -7.17
CA ARG A 34 14.58 -9.16 -8.17
C ARG A 34 13.32 -9.79 -7.56
N SER A 35 12.17 -9.21 -7.87
CA SER A 35 10.85 -9.76 -7.54
C SER A 35 9.96 -9.68 -8.79
N LYS A 36 9.02 -10.61 -8.95
CA LYS A 36 8.07 -10.60 -10.08
C LYS A 36 6.92 -9.62 -9.86
N GLU A 37 6.77 -9.17 -8.62
CA GLU A 37 5.64 -8.40 -8.13
C GLU A 37 5.94 -6.88 -8.08
N ILE A 38 7.20 -6.47 -8.30
CA ILE A 38 7.52 -5.05 -8.45
C ILE A 38 7.05 -4.50 -9.79
N THR A 39 6.77 -3.22 -9.80
CA THR A 39 6.39 -2.47 -10.99
C THR A 39 7.14 -1.15 -11.06
N THR A 40 7.17 -0.56 -12.26
CA THR A 40 7.69 0.79 -12.48
C THR A 40 6.54 1.69 -12.92
N VAL A 41 6.23 2.69 -12.11
CA VAL A 41 5.25 3.74 -12.42
C VAL A 41 5.99 5.04 -12.74
N PRO A 42 5.99 5.49 -14.00
CA PRO A 42 6.65 6.72 -14.40
C PRO A 42 6.12 7.94 -13.63
N ASN A 43 6.95 8.97 -13.48
CA ASN A 43 6.62 10.26 -12.83
C ASN A 43 6.35 10.22 -11.31
N LYS A 44 6.44 9.06 -10.65
CA LYS A 44 6.49 9.00 -9.18
C LYS A 44 7.91 9.35 -8.68
N PRO A 45 8.06 10.02 -7.51
CA PRO A 45 9.37 10.30 -6.93
C PRO A 45 10.22 9.04 -6.69
N ILE A 46 9.55 7.93 -6.38
CA ILE A 46 10.13 6.59 -6.31
C ILE A 46 9.36 5.75 -7.33
N PRO A 47 9.91 5.55 -8.54
CA PRO A 47 9.15 4.94 -9.63
C PRO A 47 9.08 3.42 -9.54
N THR A 48 10.08 2.76 -8.94
CA THR A 48 10.18 1.29 -8.92
C THR A 48 10.03 0.73 -7.52
N GLY A 49 9.14 -0.26 -7.37
CA GLY A 49 8.91 -0.96 -6.12
C GLY A 49 7.62 -1.78 -6.13
N TYR A 50 7.17 -2.18 -4.95
CA TYR A 50 5.86 -2.80 -4.80
C TYR A 50 4.78 -1.74 -4.89
N LYS A 51 3.90 -1.85 -5.89
CA LYS A 51 2.68 -1.05 -5.95
C LYS A 51 1.63 -1.67 -5.03
N VAL A 52 1.15 -0.89 -4.07
CA VAL A 52 0.10 -1.28 -3.14
C VAL A 52 -1.03 -0.24 -3.17
N TRP A 53 -2.24 -0.67 -2.87
CA TRP A 53 -3.37 0.24 -2.66
C TRP A 53 -3.39 0.71 -1.22
N GLY A 54 -3.47 2.02 -1.01
CA GLY A 54 -3.67 2.64 0.28
C GLY A 54 -5.05 3.31 0.36
N ALA A 55 -5.62 3.35 1.55
CA ALA A 55 -6.82 4.12 1.86
C ALA A 55 -6.54 5.02 3.07
N ALA A 56 -6.98 6.28 2.99
CA ALA A 56 -6.79 7.28 4.04
C ALA A 56 -7.95 8.29 4.03
N GLN A 57 -8.15 8.97 5.15
CA GLN A 57 -9.11 10.06 5.32
C GLN A 57 -8.46 11.19 6.12
#